data_AF-A0A174DEG7-F1
#
_entry.id   AF-A0A174DEG7-F1
#
_cell.length_a   1.000
_cell.length_b   1.000
_cell.length_c   1.000
_cell.angle_alpha   90.00
_cell.angle_beta   90.00
_cell.angle_gamma   90.00
#
_symmetry.space_group_name_H-M   'P 1'
#
loop_
_entity.id
_entity.type
_entity.pdbx_description
1 polymer ?
#
loop_
_entity_poly.entity_id
_entity_poly.type
_entity_poly.pdbx_seq_one_letter_code
_entity_poly.pdbx_strand_id
1 'polypeptide(L)'
;MMRVSDLEELAKKAKKHELLLIVDNTFLSPYFQNPLKLGADIVVHSGTKYLGGHNDTLAGFLITNREDIQEQLRFIIKTTGATLAPMDSWLILRGIKTLGVRMDRAQENALKIARFLEKQEYVTRVLYPGLESHPGYELMKKQARGFGSILTFEVDSKERAYHILENVKLIQFAESLGGTETLITYPITQTHADLSKEELDRNGITDRILRLSVGIEGAEDLIADLEAVLK
;
A
#
# COMPACT_ATOMS: atom_id res chain seq x y z
N MET A 1 9.79 2.43 6.75
CA MET A 1 8.53 1.80 6.27
C MET A 1 7.30 2.39 6.95
N MET A 2 6.13 2.30 6.28
CA MET A 2 4.79 2.81 6.66
C MET A 2 4.76 4.22 7.29
N ARG A 3 5.55 5.15 6.76
CA ARG A 3 5.55 6.54 7.23
C ARG A 3 4.33 7.29 6.67
N VAL A 4 3.83 8.24 7.43
CA VAL A 4 2.72 9.10 7.04
C VAL A 4 3.25 10.52 6.91
N SER A 5 3.05 11.12 5.73
CA SER A 5 3.44 12.50 5.45
C SER A 5 2.22 13.42 5.55
N ASP A 6 2.41 14.63 6.05
CA ASP A 6 1.36 15.66 6.11
C ASP A 6 1.22 16.33 4.75
N LEU A 7 0.17 15.98 4.02
CA LEU A 7 -0.01 16.43 2.64
C LEU A 7 -0.32 17.92 2.54
N GLU A 8 -1.08 18.50 3.47
CA GLU A 8 -1.40 19.93 3.45
C GLU A 8 -0.16 20.77 3.76
N GLU A 9 0.66 20.34 4.72
CA GLU A 9 1.91 21.02 5.04
C GLU A 9 2.92 20.93 3.89
N LEU A 10 3.03 19.76 3.24
CA LEU A 10 3.84 19.61 2.04
C LEU A 10 3.32 20.49 0.89
N ALA A 11 2.01 20.58 0.69
CA ALA A 11 1.42 21.44 -0.34
C ALA A 11 1.73 22.92 -0.09
N LYS A 12 1.62 23.39 1.17
CA LYS A 12 1.99 24.76 1.55
C LYS A 12 3.46 25.06 1.23
N LYS A 13 4.36 24.13 1.56
CA LYS A 13 5.80 24.27 1.27
C LYS A 13 6.09 24.26 -0.22
N ALA A 14 5.53 23.31 -0.98
CA ALA A 14 5.71 23.23 -2.42
C ALA A 14 5.25 24.54 -3.09
N LYS A 15 4.05 25.03 -2.73
CA LYS A 15 3.51 26.29 -3.24
C LYS A 15 4.39 27.50 -2.91
N LYS A 16 4.92 27.59 -1.69
CA LYS A 16 5.85 28.68 -1.29
C LYS A 16 7.09 28.76 -2.16
N HIS A 17 7.54 27.60 -2.68
CA HIS A 17 8.74 27.48 -3.50
C HIS A 17 8.43 27.28 -5.00
N GLU A 18 7.17 27.48 -5.42
CA GLU A 18 6.72 27.31 -6.81
C GLU A 18 7.03 25.92 -7.39
N LEU A 19 6.97 24.89 -6.54
CA LEU A 19 7.19 23.50 -6.90
C LEU A 19 5.85 22.78 -7.10
N LEU A 20 5.83 21.81 -8.02
CA LEU A 20 4.71 20.88 -8.17
C LEU A 20 4.76 19.82 -7.06
N LEU A 21 3.61 19.56 -6.43
CA LEU A 21 3.43 18.45 -5.51
C LEU A 21 2.75 17.27 -6.22
N ILE A 22 3.48 16.17 -6.35
CA ILE A 22 2.96 14.91 -6.88
C ILE A 22 2.81 13.91 -5.73
N VAL A 23 1.63 13.30 -5.61
CA VAL A 23 1.35 12.28 -4.58
C VAL A 23 1.00 10.95 -5.24
N ASP A 24 1.82 9.92 -5.02
CA ASP A 24 1.43 8.54 -5.30
C ASP A 24 0.46 8.07 -4.21
N ASN A 25 -0.79 7.85 -4.59
CA ASN A 25 -1.89 7.51 -3.70
C ASN A 25 -2.30 6.03 -3.84
N THR A 26 -1.40 5.18 -4.33
CA THR A 26 -1.66 3.77 -4.60
C THR A 26 -2.16 3.02 -3.37
N PHE A 27 -1.57 3.22 -2.19
CA PHE A 27 -1.84 2.41 -0.98
C PHE A 27 -3.24 2.63 -0.38
N LEU A 28 -3.78 3.83 -0.52
CA LEU A 28 -5.08 4.18 0.07
C LEU A 28 -6.19 4.23 -0.97
N SER A 29 -5.83 4.30 -2.26
CA SER A 29 -6.75 4.53 -3.37
C SER A 29 -7.54 5.86 -3.19
N PRO A 30 -8.32 6.29 -4.19
CA PRO A 30 -9.21 7.45 -4.00
C PRO A 30 -10.31 7.18 -2.97
N TYR A 31 -10.53 5.93 -2.55
CA TYR A 31 -11.54 5.56 -1.57
C TYR A 31 -11.22 6.09 -0.17
N PHE A 32 -9.98 5.93 0.31
CA PHE A 32 -9.59 6.43 1.64
C PHE A 32 -8.93 7.80 1.63
N GLN A 33 -8.23 8.21 0.57
CA GLN A 33 -7.54 9.49 0.54
C GLN A 33 -7.68 10.19 -0.82
N ASN A 34 -7.87 11.51 -0.81
CA ASN A 34 -7.95 12.32 -2.03
C ASN A 34 -6.93 13.47 -1.98
N PRO A 35 -5.67 13.24 -2.39
CA PRO A 35 -4.61 14.24 -2.24
C PRO A 35 -4.84 15.56 -2.99
N LEU A 36 -5.57 15.56 -4.11
CA LEU A 36 -5.95 16.80 -4.79
C LEU A 36 -6.74 17.76 -3.89
N LYS A 37 -7.56 17.22 -2.98
CA LYS A 37 -8.28 18.04 -1.99
C LYS A 37 -7.37 18.58 -0.88
N LEU A 38 -6.17 18.00 -0.74
CA LEU A 38 -5.17 18.34 0.27
C LEU A 38 -4.03 19.20 -0.33
N GLY A 39 -4.18 19.65 -1.58
CA GLY A 39 -3.26 20.57 -2.24
C GLY A 39 -2.20 19.93 -3.12
N ALA A 40 -2.30 18.64 -3.46
CA ALA A 40 -1.48 18.04 -4.51
C ALA A 40 -1.89 18.58 -5.89
N ASP A 41 -0.91 18.76 -6.78
CA ASP A 41 -1.13 19.15 -8.18
C ASP A 41 -1.43 17.94 -9.07
N ILE A 42 -0.75 16.82 -8.79
CA ILE A 42 -0.89 15.56 -9.52
C ILE A 42 -1.03 14.41 -8.53
N VAL A 43 -1.96 13.51 -8.80
CA VAL A 43 -2.08 12.23 -8.12
C VAL A 43 -1.73 11.10 -9.07
N VAL A 44 -0.88 10.20 -8.60
CA VAL A 44 -0.48 8.99 -9.32
C VAL A 44 -1.13 7.79 -8.66
N HIS A 45 -1.58 6.83 -9.47
CA HIS A 45 -1.94 5.50 -8.99
C HIS A 45 -1.33 4.43 -9.88
N SER A 46 -0.77 3.39 -9.27
CA SER A 46 -0.73 2.08 -9.90
C SER A 46 -2.15 1.49 -9.88
N GLY A 47 -2.79 1.53 -11.04
CA GLY A 47 -4.10 0.94 -11.29
C GLY A 47 -4.13 -0.58 -11.09
N THR A 48 -2.97 -1.24 -11.25
CA THR A 48 -2.77 -2.67 -10.98
C THR A 48 -3.23 -3.11 -9.59
N LYS A 49 -3.14 -2.20 -8.61
CA LYS A 49 -3.34 -2.51 -7.19
C LYS A 49 -4.82 -2.43 -6.83
N TYR A 50 -5.18 -1.67 -5.80
CA TYR A 50 -6.55 -1.60 -5.30
C TYR A 50 -7.62 -1.21 -6.34
N LEU A 51 -7.28 -0.40 -7.35
CA LEU A 51 -8.22 0.01 -8.39
C LEU A 51 -8.67 -1.18 -9.25
N GLY A 52 -7.72 -1.96 -9.80
CA GLY A 52 -8.00 -3.22 -10.48
C GLY A 52 -8.49 -4.28 -9.51
N GLY A 53 -7.71 -4.53 -8.45
CA GLY A 53 -8.14 -5.26 -7.26
C GLY A 53 -8.25 -6.78 -7.41
N HIS A 54 -7.89 -7.33 -8.57
CA HIS A 54 -8.03 -8.76 -8.90
C HIS A 54 -6.74 -9.37 -9.46
N ASN A 55 -5.61 -8.64 -9.35
CA ASN A 55 -4.26 -9.08 -9.78
C ASN A 55 -4.19 -9.66 -11.21
N ASP A 56 -5.04 -9.19 -12.11
CA ASP A 56 -5.22 -9.69 -13.48
C ASP A 56 -4.95 -8.65 -14.56
N THR A 57 -4.54 -7.43 -14.20
CA THR A 57 -4.33 -6.31 -15.13
C THR A 57 -3.27 -5.34 -14.62
N LEU A 58 -2.45 -4.81 -15.53
CA LEU A 58 -1.53 -3.72 -15.24
C LEU A 58 -2.12 -2.38 -15.68
N ALA A 59 -2.07 -1.37 -14.82
CA ALA A 59 -2.53 -0.04 -15.18
C ALA A 59 -1.82 1.07 -14.39
N GLY A 60 -1.80 2.26 -14.97
CA GLY A 60 -1.29 3.48 -14.35
C GLY A 60 -2.23 4.66 -14.62
N PHE A 61 -2.40 5.54 -13.63
CA PHE A 61 -3.24 6.72 -13.73
C PHE A 61 -2.50 7.97 -13.25
N LEU A 62 -2.64 9.05 -14.01
CA LEU A 62 -2.25 10.41 -13.62
C LEU A 62 -3.52 11.26 -13.57
N ILE A 63 -3.77 11.91 -12.43
CA ILE A 63 -4.97 12.71 -12.19
C ILE A 63 -4.55 14.11 -11.77
N THR A 64 -5.11 15.12 -12.42
CA THR A 64 -4.93 16.53 -12.05
C THR A 64 -6.25 17.27 -12.28
N ASN A 65 -6.46 18.37 -11.56
CA ASN A 65 -7.53 19.35 -11.79
C ASN A 65 -7.02 20.65 -12.41
N ARG A 66 -5.74 20.68 -12.82
CA ARG A 66 -5.08 21.83 -13.44
C ARG A 66 -5.03 21.67 -14.96
N GLU A 67 -5.59 22.64 -15.68
CA GLU A 67 -5.69 22.61 -17.15
C GLU A 67 -4.31 22.65 -17.82
N ASP A 68 -3.39 23.47 -17.31
CA ASP A 68 -2.02 23.59 -17.82
C ASP A 68 -1.24 22.27 -17.70
N ILE A 69 -1.39 21.55 -16.59
CA ILE A 69 -0.78 20.22 -16.40
C ILE A 69 -1.47 19.19 -17.30
N GLN A 70 -2.80 19.22 -17.38
CA GLN A 70 -3.58 18.29 -18.19
C GLN A 70 -3.16 18.35 -19.67
N GLU A 71 -2.93 19.54 -20.23
CA GLU A 71 -2.45 19.73 -21.59
C GLU A 71 -1.07 19.08 -21.81
N GLN A 72 -0.13 19.29 -20.89
CA GLN A 72 1.21 18.69 -20.95
C GLN A 72 1.15 17.16 -20.88
N LEU A 73 0.36 16.60 -19.94
CA LEU A 73 0.17 15.16 -19.82
C LEU A 73 -0.45 14.57 -21.09
N ARG A 74 -1.47 15.24 -21.65
CA ARG A 74 -2.12 14.81 -22.90
C ARG A 74 -1.14 14.82 -24.07
N PHE A 75 -0.25 15.81 -24.16
CA PHE A 75 0.80 15.85 -25.18
C PHE A 75 1.76 14.66 -25.04
N ILE A 76 2.23 14.36 -23.83
CA ILE A 76 3.13 13.22 -23.57
C ILE A 76 2.46 11.89 -23.93
N ILE A 77 1.22 11.66 -23.48
CA ILE A 77 0.49 10.41 -23.72
C ILE A 77 0.27 10.20 -25.22
N LYS A 78 -0.14 11.25 -25.95
CA LYS A 78 -0.34 11.17 -27.41
C LYS A 78 0.95 10.91 -28.18
N THR A 79 2.07 11.47 -27.72
CA THR A 79 3.36 11.38 -28.40
C THR A 79 4.05 10.03 -28.15
N THR A 80 3.98 9.53 -26.91
CA THR A 80 4.64 8.30 -26.50
C THR A 80 3.77 7.05 -26.70
N GLY A 81 2.45 7.21 -26.76
CA GLY A 81 1.51 6.11 -26.93
C GLY A 81 1.34 5.23 -25.68
N ALA A 82 1.80 5.67 -24.51
CA ALA A 82 1.69 4.94 -23.24
C ALA A 82 0.24 4.97 -22.69
N THR A 83 -0.70 4.40 -23.44
CA THR A 83 -2.13 4.30 -23.10
C THR A 83 -2.53 2.87 -22.72
N LEU A 84 -3.58 2.73 -21.91
CA LEU A 84 -4.14 1.41 -21.58
C LEU A 84 -4.87 0.80 -22.76
N ALA A 85 -4.75 -0.53 -22.92
CA ALA A 85 -5.57 -1.27 -23.86
C ALA A 85 -7.06 -1.16 -23.46
N PRO A 86 -8.01 -1.22 -24.41
CA PRO A 86 -9.44 -1.17 -24.10
C PRO A 86 -9.90 -2.29 -23.16
N MET A 87 -9.32 -3.48 -23.28
CA MET A 87 -9.63 -4.63 -22.42
C MET A 87 -9.14 -4.38 -20.97
N ASP A 88 -7.90 -3.93 -20.80
CA ASP A 88 -7.34 -3.56 -19.49
C ASP A 88 -8.17 -2.44 -18.85
N SER A 89 -8.56 -1.44 -19.64
CA SER A 89 -9.43 -0.36 -19.20
C SER A 89 -10.78 -0.89 -18.69
N TRP A 90 -11.37 -1.86 -19.38
CA TRP A 90 -12.60 -2.52 -18.95
C TRP A 90 -12.41 -3.34 -17.66
N LEU A 91 -11.31 -4.08 -17.53
CA LEU A 91 -10.99 -4.82 -16.30
C LEU A 91 -10.83 -3.89 -15.09
N ILE A 92 -10.13 -2.76 -15.25
CA ILE A 92 -10.05 -1.75 -14.19
C ILE A 92 -11.43 -1.17 -13.86
N LEU A 93 -12.24 -0.79 -14.87
CA LEU A 93 -13.60 -0.30 -14.64
C LEU A 93 -14.48 -1.31 -13.92
N ARG A 94 -14.32 -2.61 -14.21
CA ARG A 94 -14.99 -3.70 -13.50
C ARG A 94 -14.51 -3.77 -12.05
N GLY A 95 -13.20 -3.71 -11.81
CA GLY A 95 -12.60 -3.74 -10.48
C GLY A 95 -13.04 -2.57 -9.57
N ILE A 96 -13.15 -1.37 -10.13
CA ILE A 96 -13.57 -0.16 -9.39
C ILE A 96 -14.97 -0.30 -8.80
N LYS A 97 -15.87 -1.06 -9.45
CA LYS A 97 -17.27 -1.25 -8.97
C LYS A 97 -17.33 -1.89 -7.59
N THR A 98 -16.33 -2.68 -7.22
CA THR A 98 -16.23 -3.34 -5.90
C THR A 98 -15.20 -2.69 -4.99
N LEU A 99 -14.62 -1.54 -5.37
CA LEU A 99 -13.55 -0.90 -4.60
C LEU A 99 -13.95 -0.64 -3.15
N GLY A 100 -15.10 -0.02 -2.89
CA GLY A 100 -15.52 0.31 -1.53
C GLY A 100 -15.63 -0.91 -0.61
N VAL A 101 -16.37 -1.94 -1.05
CA VAL A 101 -16.56 -3.17 -0.27
C VAL A 101 -15.26 -3.94 -0.05
N ARG A 102 -14.35 -3.94 -1.04
CA ARG A 102 -13.02 -4.57 -0.90
C ARG A 102 -12.14 -3.81 0.08
N MET A 103 -12.09 -2.49 -0.02
CA MET A 103 -11.27 -1.64 0.85
C MET A 103 -11.74 -1.70 2.31
N ASP A 104 -13.05 -1.65 2.55
CA ASP A 104 -13.62 -1.76 3.90
C ASP A 104 -13.25 -3.10 4.55
N ARG A 105 -13.49 -4.22 3.84
CA ARG A 105 -13.16 -5.56 4.34
C ARG A 105 -11.66 -5.74 4.55
N ALA A 106 -10.84 -5.33 3.59
CA ALA A 106 -9.39 -5.47 3.68
C ALA A 106 -8.80 -4.65 4.85
N GLN A 107 -9.32 -3.45 5.10
CA GLN A 107 -8.92 -2.64 6.25
C GLN A 107 -9.35 -3.29 7.58
N GLU A 108 -10.58 -3.80 7.66
CA GLU A 108 -11.07 -4.50 8.85
C GLU A 108 -10.17 -5.70 9.19
N ASN A 109 -9.84 -6.51 8.19
CA ASN A 109 -8.92 -7.64 8.32
C ASN A 109 -7.54 -7.18 8.76
N ALA A 110 -6.99 -6.14 8.13
CA ALA A 110 -5.66 -5.63 8.46
C ALA A 110 -5.56 -5.15 9.92
N LEU A 111 -6.59 -4.48 10.44
CA LEU A 111 -6.61 -4.05 11.84
C LEU A 111 -6.65 -5.23 12.80
N LYS A 112 -7.44 -6.27 12.51
CA LYS A 112 -7.50 -7.50 13.33
C LYS A 112 -6.16 -8.22 13.34
N ILE A 113 -5.54 -8.40 12.17
CA ILE A 113 -4.23 -9.03 12.03
C ILE A 113 -3.15 -8.20 12.74
N ALA A 114 -3.14 -6.87 12.57
CA ALA A 114 -2.17 -5.99 13.23
C ALA A 114 -2.23 -6.14 14.77
N ARG A 115 -3.43 -6.15 15.35
CA ARG A 115 -3.65 -6.34 16.79
C ARG A 115 -3.32 -7.75 17.28
N PHE A 116 -3.53 -8.77 16.44
CA PHE A 116 -3.09 -10.12 16.73
C PHE A 116 -1.56 -10.19 16.80
N LEU A 117 -0.87 -9.62 15.80
CA LEU A 117 0.59 -9.59 15.71
C LEU A 117 1.24 -8.83 16.86
N GLU A 118 0.67 -7.70 17.34
CA GLU A 118 1.18 -6.95 18.50
C GLU A 118 1.23 -7.78 19.80
N LYS A 119 0.51 -8.90 19.88
CA LYS A 119 0.44 -9.76 21.07
C LYS A 119 1.35 -10.98 21.00
N GLN A 120 2.02 -11.21 19.88
CA GLN A 120 2.83 -12.41 19.67
C GLN A 120 4.24 -12.22 20.19
N GLU A 121 4.75 -13.17 20.98
CA GLU A 121 6.08 -13.09 21.59
C GLU A 121 7.22 -13.03 20.56
N TYR A 122 7.01 -13.60 19.38
CA TYR A 122 7.99 -13.65 18.29
C TYR A 122 7.96 -12.44 17.37
N VAL A 123 6.99 -11.53 17.55
CA VAL A 123 6.86 -10.30 16.77
C VAL A 123 7.43 -9.15 17.59
N THR A 124 8.53 -8.58 17.11
CA THR A 124 9.25 -7.50 17.80
C THR A 124 8.67 -6.13 17.51
N ARG A 125 7.97 -5.97 16.37
CA ARG A 125 7.40 -4.69 15.96
C ARG A 125 6.25 -4.88 14.97
N VAL A 126 5.20 -4.07 15.09
CA VAL A 126 4.15 -3.92 14.07
C VAL A 126 4.08 -2.46 13.62
N LEU A 127 3.96 -2.26 12.31
CA LEU A 127 3.87 -0.98 11.63
C LEU A 127 2.59 -0.96 10.79
N TYR A 128 1.52 -0.44 11.38
CA TYR A 128 0.24 -0.23 10.71
C TYR A 128 -0.32 1.13 11.11
N PRO A 129 -0.64 2.04 10.17
CA PRO A 129 -1.13 3.37 10.50
C PRO A 129 -2.47 3.40 11.26
N GLY A 130 -3.20 2.28 11.30
CA GLY A 130 -4.44 2.14 12.06
C GLY A 130 -4.26 1.72 13.53
N LEU A 131 -3.04 1.46 13.98
CA LEU A 131 -2.74 1.23 15.40
C LEU A 131 -2.49 2.56 16.11
N GLU A 132 -3.03 2.73 17.31
CA GLU A 132 -2.83 3.93 18.13
C GLU A 132 -1.34 4.13 18.50
N SER A 133 -0.57 3.05 18.54
CA SER A 133 0.89 3.05 18.77
C SER A 133 1.68 3.64 17.60
N HIS A 134 1.08 3.78 16.42
CA HIS A 134 1.77 4.26 15.22
C HIS A 134 1.95 5.79 15.24
N PRO A 135 3.16 6.33 15.00
CA PRO A 135 3.41 7.78 15.05
C PRO A 135 2.55 8.61 14.08
N GLY A 136 2.13 8.00 12.98
CA GLY A 136 1.26 8.62 11.97
C GLY A 136 -0.24 8.48 12.23
N TYR A 137 -0.69 7.85 13.32
CA TYR A 137 -2.10 7.52 13.57
C TYR A 137 -3.01 8.76 13.56
N GLU A 138 -2.69 9.76 14.37
CA GLU A 138 -3.50 10.99 14.46
C GLU A 138 -3.44 11.82 13.18
N LEU A 139 -2.32 11.81 12.46
CA LEU A 139 -2.21 12.47 11.17
C LEU A 139 -3.09 11.78 10.12
N MET A 140 -3.07 10.44 10.05
CA MET A 140 -3.92 9.67 9.14
C MET A 140 -5.40 9.97 9.33
N LYS A 141 -5.88 10.03 10.58
CA LYS A 141 -7.27 10.38 10.89
C LYS A 141 -7.69 11.75 10.38
N LYS A 142 -6.75 12.70 10.28
CA LYS A 142 -7.02 14.05 9.78
C LYS A 142 -7.12 14.10 8.25
N GLN A 143 -6.33 13.30 7.54
CA GLN A 143 -6.18 13.41 6.07
C GLN A 143 -6.73 12.24 5.25
N ALA A 144 -7.23 11.18 5.91
CA ALA A 144 -7.79 10.00 5.26
C ALA A 144 -9.05 9.51 5.99
N ARG A 145 -9.91 8.80 5.25
CA ARG A 145 -11.13 8.14 5.76
C ARG A 145 -10.89 6.71 6.24
N GLY A 146 -9.66 6.24 6.14
CA GLY A 146 -9.24 4.89 6.49
C GLY A 146 -7.71 4.78 6.53
N PHE A 147 -7.24 3.66 7.07
CA PHE A 147 -5.83 3.35 7.28
C PHE A 147 -5.26 2.40 6.21
N GLY A 148 -6.12 1.83 5.34
CA GLY A 148 -5.72 0.89 4.29
C GLY A 148 -5.48 -0.53 4.81
N SER A 149 -4.95 -1.40 3.96
CA SER A 149 -4.74 -2.82 4.28
C SER A 149 -3.28 -3.30 4.14
N ILE A 150 -2.34 -2.35 4.02
CA ILE A 150 -0.91 -2.66 4.07
C ILE A 150 -0.43 -2.53 5.50
N LEU A 151 0.19 -3.59 6.02
CA LEU A 151 0.89 -3.55 7.29
C LEU A 151 2.27 -4.20 7.14
N THR A 152 3.17 -3.85 8.03
CA THR A 152 4.52 -4.41 8.09
C THR A 152 4.75 -4.88 9.51
N PHE A 153 5.42 -6.02 9.69
CA PHE A 153 5.81 -6.51 11.00
C PHE A 153 7.23 -7.07 10.96
N GLU A 154 7.90 -7.04 12.10
CA GLU A 154 9.26 -7.54 12.28
C GLU A 154 9.25 -8.70 13.27
N VAL A 155 9.90 -9.81 12.91
CA VAL A 155 10.05 -10.97 13.78
C VAL A 155 11.39 -10.99 14.53
N ASP A 156 11.54 -11.91 15.46
CA ASP A 156 12.72 -12.04 16.31
C ASP A 156 14.01 -12.39 15.53
N SER A 157 13.90 -13.16 14.45
CA SER A 157 15.01 -13.72 13.69
C SER A 157 14.72 -13.83 12.20
N LYS A 158 15.80 -13.87 11.40
CA LYS A 158 15.71 -14.04 9.94
C LYS A 158 15.15 -15.42 9.59
N GLU A 159 15.57 -16.42 10.36
CA GLU A 159 15.16 -17.81 10.21
C GLU A 159 13.64 -17.94 10.40
N ARG A 160 13.06 -17.20 11.35
CA ARG A 160 11.60 -17.16 11.51
C ARG A 160 10.91 -16.46 10.34
N ALA A 161 11.49 -15.39 9.80
CA ALA A 161 10.93 -14.74 8.63
C ALA A 161 10.85 -15.73 7.45
N TYR A 162 11.91 -16.50 7.21
CA TYR A 162 11.90 -17.57 6.20
C TYR A 162 10.91 -18.69 6.52
N HIS A 163 10.87 -19.15 7.77
CA HIS A 163 9.92 -20.19 8.19
C HIS A 163 8.47 -19.80 7.89
N ILE A 164 8.07 -18.56 8.22
CA ILE A 164 6.73 -18.05 7.91
C ILE A 164 6.49 -18.09 6.40
N LEU A 165 7.40 -17.53 5.60
CA LEU A 165 7.25 -17.46 4.13
C LEU A 165 7.12 -18.83 3.47
N GLU A 166 7.78 -19.85 4.01
CA GLU A 166 7.76 -21.21 3.47
C GLU A 166 6.51 -22.02 3.88
N ASN A 167 5.86 -21.66 4.99
CA ASN A 167 4.84 -22.51 5.62
C ASN A 167 3.44 -21.94 5.64
N VAL A 168 3.23 -20.64 5.34
CA VAL A 168 1.89 -20.09 5.12
C VAL A 168 1.18 -20.83 3.98
N LYS A 169 -0.12 -21.05 4.12
CA LYS A 169 -0.92 -21.83 3.15
C LYS A 169 -1.99 -21.02 2.47
N LEU A 170 -2.67 -20.16 3.22
CA LEU A 170 -3.71 -19.27 2.71
C LEU A 170 -3.08 -17.99 2.18
N ILE A 171 -2.11 -17.45 2.90
CA ILE A 171 -1.37 -16.25 2.52
C ILE A 171 -0.32 -16.62 1.46
N GLN A 172 -0.34 -15.92 0.32
CA GLN A 172 0.57 -16.23 -0.78
C GLN A 172 1.86 -15.40 -0.68
N PHE A 173 3.01 -16.06 -0.82
CA PHE A 173 4.29 -15.38 -1.00
C PHE A 173 4.45 -14.93 -2.45
N ALA A 174 4.10 -13.67 -2.73
CA ALA A 174 4.19 -13.09 -4.06
C ALA A 174 4.37 -11.57 -4.01
N GLU A 175 5.00 -11.00 -5.04
CA GLU A 175 5.04 -9.56 -5.23
C GLU A 175 3.67 -8.99 -5.62
N SER A 176 3.54 -7.66 -5.59
CA SER A 176 2.30 -6.89 -5.71
C SER A 176 1.56 -6.68 -4.38
N LEU A 177 0.39 -6.05 -4.45
CA LEU A 177 -0.50 -5.70 -3.34
C LEU A 177 -1.88 -5.25 -3.84
N GLY A 178 -2.85 -5.20 -2.94
CA GLY A 178 -4.17 -4.59 -3.16
C GLY A 178 -5.16 -5.45 -3.96
N GLY A 179 -4.85 -6.73 -4.14
CA GLY A 179 -5.77 -7.74 -4.67
C GLY A 179 -6.82 -8.19 -3.66
N THR A 180 -7.63 -9.16 -4.06
CA THR A 180 -8.61 -9.82 -3.17
C THR A 180 -7.97 -10.81 -2.22
N GLU A 181 -6.84 -11.38 -2.62
CA GLU A 181 -6.04 -12.34 -1.90
C GLU A 181 -4.98 -11.65 -1.05
N THR A 182 -4.68 -12.26 0.10
CA THR A 182 -3.65 -11.80 1.02
C THR A 182 -2.28 -12.24 0.52
N LEU A 183 -1.39 -11.26 0.35
CA LEU A 183 -0.02 -11.46 -0.08
C LEU A 183 0.96 -11.11 1.04
N ILE A 184 1.98 -11.93 1.21
CA ILE A 184 3.14 -11.61 2.05
C ILE A 184 4.37 -11.39 1.17
N THR A 185 5.17 -10.40 1.52
CA THR A 185 6.41 -10.04 0.82
C THR A 185 7.56 -9.91 1.80
N TYR A 186 8.77 -10.16 1.31
CA TYR A 186 10.03 -10.00 2.02
C TYR A 186 10.80 -8.83 1.40
N PRO A 187 10.69 -7.60 1.96
CA PRO A 187 11.07 -6.40 1.25
C PRO A 187 12.52 -6.37 0.75
N ILE A 188 13.48 -6.86 1.53
CA ILE A 188 14.91 -6.80 1.17
C ILE A 188 15.30 -7.61 -0.08
N THR A 189 14.61 -8.70 -0.41
CA THR A 189 14.99 -9.54 -1.57
C THR A 189 14.05 -9.37 -2.76
N GLN A 190 12.96 -8.62 -2.59
CA GLN A 190 11.93 -8.40 -3.60
C GLN A 190 11.83 -6.90 -3.88
N THR A 191 10.82 -6.25 -3.31
CA THR A 191 10.46 -4.85 -3.61
C THR A 191 11.51 -3.78 -3.29
N HIS A 192 12.55 -4.10 -2.51
CA HIS A 192 13.63 -3.18 -2.15
C HIS A 192 15.02 -3.80 -2.40
N ALA A 193 15.12 -4.83 -3.26
CA ALA A 193 16.38 -5.50 -3.58
C ALA A 193 17.44 -4.56 -4.20
N ASP A 194 17.00 -3.49 -4.85
CA ASP A 194 17.88 -2.50 -5.50
C ASP A 194 18.46 -1.46 -4.53
N LEU A 195 18.06 -1.45 -3.25
CA LEU A 195 18.58 -0.49 -2.27
C LEU A 195 19.93 -0.94 -1.70
N SER A 196 20.84 0.01 -1.53
CA SER A 196 22.10 -0.23 -0.82
C SER A 196 21.85 -0.59 0.65
N LYS A 197 22.78 -1.30 1.29
CA LYS A 197 22.70 -1.65 2.71
C LYS A 197 22.50 -0.42 3.61
N GLU A 198 23.17 0.68 3.30
CA GLU A 198 23.01 1.95 4.02
C GLU A 198 21.60 2.56 3.87
N GLU A 199 20.96 2.40 2.72
CA GLU A 199 19.57 2.83 2.50
C GLU A 199 18.58 1.93 3.22
N LEU A 200 18.82 0.63 3.25
CA LEU A 200 18.02 -0.34 4.01
C LEU A 200 18.06 0.01 5.51
N ASP A 201 19.26 0.20 6.06
CA ASP A 201 19.46 0.55 7.48
C ASP A 201 18.79 1.89 7.83
N ARG A 202 18.97 2.94 6.99
CA ARG A 202 18.32 4.26 7.19
C ARG A 202 16.80 4.19 7.18
N ASN A 203 16.23 3.26 6.41
CA ASN A 203 14.79 3.07 6.31
C ASN A 203 14.23 2.07 7.34
N GLY A 204 15.12 1.47 8.14
CA GLY A 204 14.80 0.42 9.10
C GLY A 204 14.26 -0.83 8.43
N ILE A 205 14.78 -1.18 7.24
CA ILE A 205 14.43 -2.40 6.52
C ILE A 205 15.47 -3.46 6.92
N THR A 206 15.06 -4.41 7.77
CA THR A 206 15.90 -5.53 8.22
C THR A 206 15.51 -6.82 7.50
N ASP A 207 16.33 -7.86 7.68
CA ASP A 207 16.06 -9.22 7.21
C ASP A 207 15.07 -10.00 8.08
N ARG A 208 14.36 -9.29 8.95
CA ARG A 208 13.31 -9.84 9.82
C ARG A 208 11.95 -9.22 9.52
N ILE A 209 11.88 -8.34 8.52
CA ILE A 209 10.68 -7.60 8.19
C ILE A 209 9.90 -8.32 7.10
N LEU A 210 8.60 -8.49 7.38
CA LEU A 210 7.61 -9.00 6.45
C LEU A 210 6.55 -7.94 6.23
N ARG A 211 6.07 -7.82 4.99
CA ARG A 211 4.99 -6.89 4.63
C ARG A 211 3.80 -7.67 4.10
N LEU A 212 2.65 -7.43 4.71
CA LEU A 212 1.37 -7.99 4.32
C LEU A 212 0.56 -6.98 3.53
N SER A 213 0.07 -7.42 2.37
CA SER A 213 -1.06 -6.83 1.68
C SER A 213 -2.29 -7.67 2.01
N VAL A 214 -3.06 -7.22 2.99
CA VAL A 214 -4.20 -7.98 3.49
C VAL A 214 -5.37 -7.89 2.50
N GLY A 215 -5.88 -9.05 2.12
CA GLY A 215 -7.02 -9.26 1.23
C GLY A 215 -8.35 -9.31 1.98
N ILE A 216 -9.34 -9.95 1.35
CA ILE A 216 -10.74 -9.96 1.80
C ILE A 216 -11.23 -11.32 2.31
N GLU A 217 -10.32 -12.26 2.58
CA GLU A 217 -10.62 -13.55 3.19
C GLU A 217 -11.23 -13.42 4.60
N GLY A 218 -11.59 -14.54 5.22
CA GLY A 218 -11.96 -14.57 6.63
C GLY A 218 -10.78 -14.15 7.51
N ALA A 219 -10.96 -13.11 8.34
CA ALA A 219 -9.89 -12.62 9.21
C ALA A 219 -9.34 -13.72 10.14
N GLU A 220 -10.23 -14.57 10.66
CA GLU A 220 -9.84 -15.68 11.55
C GLU A 220 -9.03 -16.76 10.80
N ASP A 221 -9.33 -17.00 9.52
CA ASP A 221 -8.56 -17.95 8.70
C ASP A 221 -7.14 -17.43 8.44
N LEU A 222 -7.02 -16.12 8.14
CA LEU A 222 -5.71 -15.46 7.97
C LEU A 222 -4.90 -15.45 9.26
N ILE A 223 -5.56 -15.20 10.40
CA ILE A 223 -4.90 -15.23 11.71
C ILE A 223 -4.47 -16.66 12.06
N ALA A 224 -5.32 -17.67 11.82
CA ALA A 224 -4.99 -19.06 12.07
C ALA A 224 -3.81 -19.54 11.20
N ASP A 225 -3.75 -19.11 9.93
CA ASP A 225 -2.64 -19.42 9.02
C ASP A 225 -1.32 -18.82 9.55
N LEU A 226 -1.33 -17.57 10.04
CA LEU A 226 -0.16 -16.94 10.67
C LEU A 226 0.20 -17.60 12.01
N GLU A 227 -0.78 -17.87 12.88
CA GLU A 227 -0.56 -18.47 14.19
C GLU A 227 0.13 -19.84 14.10
N ALA A 228 -0.26 -20.64 13.09
CA ALA A 228 0.29 -21.97 12.86
C ALA A 228 1.80 -21.95 12.51
N VAL A 229 2.31 -20.85 11.98
CA VAL A 229 3.70 -20.73 11.48
C VAL A 229 4.53 -19.69 12.22
N LEU A 230 3.94 -18.99 13.19
CA LEU A 230 4.64 -17.99 13.99
C LEU A 230 5.51 -18.60 15.09
N LYS A 231 5.22 -19.83 15.52
CA LYS A 231 5.94 -20.56 16.58
C LYS A 231 7.25 -21.18 16.10
#